data_AF-A0A267TAJ9-F1
#
_entry.id   AF-A0A267TAJ9-F1
#
_cell.length_a   1.000
_cell.length_b   1.000
_cell.length_c   1.000
_cell.angle_alpha   90.00
_cell.angle_beta   90.00
_cell.angle_gamma   90.00
#
_symmetry.space_group_name_H-M   'P 1'
#
loop_
_entity.id
_entity.type
_entity.pdbx_description
1 polymer ?
#
loop_
_entity_poly.entity_id
_entity_poly.type
_entity_poly.pdbx_seq_one_letter_code
_entity_poly.pdbx_strand_id
1 'polypeptide(L)'
;MAEIAQYYLQYKEVKSFRIMGYSFGACVAPFIANKLPESLREKLSSITLLSPDTKGDFEIHVADMLSLGGNNDPYDVVKEMELSHSFKRLCLFGSDEDADITNSFRKTGAKVEILPGGHHFDNAYTSIVNKVLEN
;
A
#
# COMPACT_ATOMS: atom_id res chain seq x y z
N MET A 1 3.90 4.57 13.32
CA MET A 1 4.47 3.51 12.46
C MET A 1 5.98 3.37 12.60
N ALA A 2 6.77 4.45 12.48
CA ALA A 2 8.22 4.38 12.66
C ALA A 2 8.64 3.80 14.03
N GLU A 3 7.98 4.21 15.11
CA GLU A 3 8.25 3.71 16.47
C GLU A 3 7.95 2.21 16.60
N ILE A 4 6.84 1.73 16.01
CA ILE A 4 6.47 0.31 15.99
C ILE A 4 7.53 -0.50 15.24
N ALA A 5 7.95 -0.03 14.06
CA ALA A 5 9.00 -0.68 13.30
C ALA A 5 10.33 -0.71 14.08
N GLN A 6 10.73 0.41 14.70
CA GLN A 6 11.93 0.47 15.54
C GLN A 6 11.85 -0.51 16.72
N TYR A 7 10.70 -0.57 17.39
CA TYR A 7 10.46 -1.50 18.50
C TYR A 7 10.68 -2.95 18.06
N TYR A 8 10.15 -3.38 16.92
CA TYR A 8 10.37 -4.76 16.47
C TYR A 8 11.78 -5.00 15.88
N LEU A 9 12.42 -3.97 15.34
CA LEU A 9 13.78 -4.07 14.81
C LEU A 9 14.87 -4.12 15.89
N GLN A 10 14.51 -3.96 17.16
CA GLN A 10 15.44 -4.19 18.27
C GLN A 10 15.75 -5.68 18.49
N TYR A 11 14.86 -6.57 18.03
CA TYR A 11 15.07 -8.02 18.09
C TYR A 11 16.09 -8.45 17.03
N LYS A 12 17.16 -9.14 17.45
CA LYS A 12 18.33 -9.41 16.60
C LYS A 12 18.00 -10.23 15.35
N GLU A 13 16.93 -11.02 15.40
CA GLU A 13 16.45 -11.89 14.34
C GLU A 13 15.73 -11.10 13.23
N VAL A 14 15.19 -9.92 13.54
CA VAL A 14 14.41 -9.11 12.59
C VAL A 14 15.34 -8.18 11.83
N LYS A 15 15.55 -8.48 10.54
CA LYS A 15 16.44 -7.70 9.66
C LYS A 15 15.70 -6.70 8.77
N SER A 16 14.46 -7.01 8.42
CA SER A 16 13.62 -6.22 7.53
C SER A 16 12.15 -6.39 7.88
N PHE A 17 11.31 -5.55 7.32
CA PHE A 17 9.85 -5.64 7.46
C PHE A 17 9.16 -5.35 6.13
N ARG A 18 7.85 -5.60 6.10
CA ARG A 18 6.96 -5.31 4.98
C ARG A 18 5.77 -4.51 5.50
N ILE A 19 5.23 -3.61 4.69
CA ILE A 19 3.97 -2.93 4.99
C ILE A 19 2.90 -3.52 4.07
N MET A 20 1.75 -3.88 4.63
CA MET A 20 0.62 -4.38 3.86
C MET A 20 -0.63 -3.62 4.28
N GLY A 21 -1.45 -3.25 3.31
CA GLY A 21 -2.69 -2.53 3.53
C GLY A 21 -3.79 -3.09 2.66
N TYR A 22 -5.01 -3.11 3.19
CA TYR A 22 -6.22 -3.49 2.46
C TYR A 22 -7.19 -2.32 2.40
N SER A 23 -7.77 -2.07 1.23
CA SER A 23 -8.72 -1.00 0.95
C SER A 23 -8.14 0.34 1.43
N PHE A 24 -8.77 0.98 2.40
CA PHE A 24 -8.27 2.21 2.99
C PHE A 24 -6.81 2.10 3.48
N GLY A 25 -6.43 1.02 4.15
CA GLY A 25 -5.05 0.81 4.59
C GLY A 25 -4.07 0.71 3.41
N ALA A 26 -4.53 0.26 2.25
CA ALA A 26 -3.74 0.21 1.02
C ALA A 26 -3.49 1.61 0.46
N CYS A 27 -4.45 2.54 0.59
CA CYS A 27 -4.27 3.94 0.20
C CYS A 27 -3.28 4.67 1.11
N VAL A 28 -3.22 4.32 2.41
CA VAL A 28 -2.33 4.97 3.39
C VAL A 28 -0.90 4.44 3.35
N ALA A 29 -0.70 3.16 3.00
CA ALA A 29 0.59 2.49 3.06
C ALA A 29 1.74 3.20 2.30
N PRO A 30 1.56 3.74 1.08
CA PRO A 30 2.61 4.46 0.35
C PRO A 30 3.09 5.70 1.12
N PHE A 31 2.16 6.48 1.68
CA PHE A 31 2.48 7.67 2.48
C PHE A 31 3.26 7.32 3.74
N ILE A 32 2.91 6.21 4.41
CA ILE A 32 3.67 5.71 5.56
C ILE A 32 5.09 5.35 5.10
N ALA A 33 5.21 4.56 4.03
CA ALA A 33 6.48 4.03 3.55
C ALA A 33 7.46 5.15 3.15
N ASN A 34 6.98 6.17 2.44
CA ASN A 34 7.81 7.28 1.98
C ASN A 34 8.20 8.26 3.10
N LYS A 35 7.37 8.39 4.13
CA LYS A 35 7.65 9.23 5.31
C LYS A 35 8.51 8.52 6.37
N LEU A 36 8.89 7.25 6.17
CA LEU A 36 9.81 6.59 7.08
C LEU A 36 11.17 7.30 7.10
N PRO A 37 11.80 7.45 8.28
CA PRO A 37 13.22 7.79 8.37
C PRO A 37 14.05 6.84 7.51
N GLU A 38 15.12 7.37 6.91
CA GLU A 38 15.97 6.63 5.96
C GLU A 38 16.42 5.26 6.51
N SER A 39 16.86 5.22 7.76
CA SER A 39 17.31 3.98 8.44
C SER A 39 16.23 2.89 8.56
N LEU A 40 14.94 3.27 8.54
CA LEU A 40 13.83 2.33 8.50
C LEU A 40 13.42 2.00 7.07
N ARG A 41 13.48 2.98 6.17
CA ARG A 41 13.15 2.79 4.76
C ARG A 41 14.11 1.82 4.09
N GLU A 42 15.39 1.82 4.46
CA GLU A 42 16.38 0.81 4.01
C GLU A 42 16.03 -0.62 4.47
N LYS A 43 15.29 -0.75 5.57
CA LYS A 43 14.84 -2.04 6.12
C LYS A 43 13.45 -2.44 5.62
N LEU A 44 12.76 -1.56 4.89
CA LEU A 44 11.49 -1.86 4.26
C LEU A 44 11.73 -2.65 2.97
N SER A 45 11.39 -3.94 2.99
CA SER A 45 11.63 -4.83 1.85
C SER A 45 10.57 -4.70 0.75
N SER A 46 9.31 -4.52 1.13
CA SER A 46 8.21 -4.35 0.18
C SER A 46 6.99 -3.68 0.81
N ILE A 47 6.16 -3.09 -0.05
CA ILE A 47 4.78 -2.78 0.26
C ILE A 47 3.82 -3.66 -0.56
N THR A 48 2.70 -4.06 0.03
CA THR A 48 1.61 -4.73 -0.67
C THR A 48 0.28 -4.05 -0.42
N LEU A 49 -0.38 -3.66 -1.51
CA LEU A 49 -1.63 -2.90 -1.52
C LEU A 49 -2.73 -3.80 -2.06
N LEU A 50 -3.75 -4.10 -1.25
CA LEU A 50 -4.89 -4.90 -1.66
C LEU A 50 -6.08 -3.97 -1.92
N SER A 51 -6.56 -3.93 -3.15
CA SER A 51 -7.63 -3.05 -3.65
C SER A 51 -7.45 -1.58 -3.21
N PRO A 52 -6.29 -0.95 -3.52
CA PRO A 52 -6.13 0.48 -3.29
C PRO A 52 -6.98 1.27 -4.30
N ASP A 53 -7.46 2.42 -3.88
CA ASP A 53 -8.13 3.36 -4.77
C ASP A 53 -7.13 4.46 -5.21
N THR A 54 -7.40 5.12 -6.34
CA THR A 54 -6.61 6.26 -6.83
C THR A 54 -6.69 7.46 -5.92
N LYS A 55 -7.84 7.63 -5.28
CA LYS A 55 -8.13 8.65 -4.30
C LYS A 55 -8.72 7.98 -3.08
N GLY A 56 -8.45 8.53 -1.91
CA GLY A 56 -9.22 8.14 -0.74
C GLY A 56 -10.64 8.69 -0.86
N ASP A 57 -11.55 8.03 -1.56
CA ASP A 57 -12.97 8.45 -1.66
C ASP A 57 -13.74 8.30 -0.32
N PHE A 58 -13.00 8.00 0.76
CA PHE A 58 -13.35 8.21 2.16
C PHE A 58 -12.91 9.59 2.69
N GLU A 59 -12.76 10.57 1.80
CA GLU A 59 -12.06 11.84 1.98
C GLU A 59 -12.43 12.56 3.29
N ILE A 60 -13.73 12.53 3.66
CA ILE A 60 -14.25 13.17 4.87
C ILE A 60 -13.81 12.42 6.13
N HIS A 61 -13.94 11.10 6.20
CA HIS A 61 -13.69 10.35 7.44
C HIS A 61 -12.20 10.11 7.72
N VAL A 62 -11.38 10.08 6.68
CA VAL A 62 -9.94 9.81 6.77
C VAL A 62 -9.13 11.06 7.08
N ALA A 63 -9.44 12.19 6.44
CA ALA A 63 -8.78 13.47 6.73
C ALA A 63 -9.00 13.88 8.20
N ASP A 64 -10.21 13.62 8.72
CA ASP A 64 -10.57 13.79 10.13
C ASP A 64 -9.78 12.84 11.05
N MET A 65 -9.60 11.57 10.66
CA MET A 65 -8.84 10.59 11.45
C MET A 65 -7.33 10.88 11.48
N LEU A 66 -6.78 11.44 10.40
CA LEU A 66 -5.34 11.72 10.27
C LEU A 66 -4.95 13.16 10.65
N SER A 67 -5.91 14.04 10.94
CA SER A 67 -5.67 15.46 11.30
C SER A 67 -4.80 16.23 10.29
N LEU A 68 -4.93 15.95 8.99
CA LEU A 68 -4.24 16.72 7.95
C LEU A 68 -5.27 17.47 7.09
N GLY A 69 -5.64 18.67 7.53
CA GLY A 69 -6.48 19.61 6.79
C GLY A 69 -5.65 20.53 5.90
N GLY A 70 -5.98 20.60 4.60
CA GLY A 70 -5.41 21.56 3.65
C GLY A 70 -6.00 21.42 2.24
N ASN A 71 -6.40 22.55 1.63
CA ASN A 71 -7.17 22.69 0.37
C ASN A 71 -6.45 22.30 -0.94
N ASN A 72 -5.44 21.43 -0.92
CA ASN A 72 -4.83 20.86 -2.12
C ASN A 72 -4.83 19.35 -1.93
N ASP A 73 -5.64 18.60 -2.69
CA ASP A 73 -5.82 17.13 -2.63
C ASP A 73 -4.50 16.41 -2.24
N PRO A 74 -4.23 16.22 -0.93
CA PRO A 74 -2.89 15.87 -0.45
C PRO A 74 -2.66 14.35 -0.45
N TYR A 75 -3.64 13.59 -0.95
CA TYR A 75 -3.73 12.14 -0.79
C TYR A 75 -3.89 11.41 -2.12
N ASP A 76 -3.21 11.90 -3.16
CA ASP A 76 -3.07 11.19 -4.44
C ASP A 76 -2.16 9.96 -4.26
N VAL A 77 -2.80 8.79 -4.14
CA VAL A 77 -2.12 7.51 -3.90
C VAL A 77 -1.23 7.14 -5.08
N VAL A 78 -1.68 7.44 -6.31
CA VAL A 78 -0.96 7.11 -7.55
C VAL A 78 0.34 7.91 -7.60
N LYS A 79 0.29 9.21 -7.32
CA LYS A 79 1.47 10.07 -7.25
C LYS A 79 2.43 9.64 -6.14
N GLU A 80 1.91 9.27 -4.96
CA GLU A 80 2.75 8.79 -3.87
C GLU A 80 3.45 7.46 -4.24
N MET A 81 2.76 6.60 -4.99
CA MET A 81 3.33 5.38 -5.56
C MET A 81 4.42 5.69 -6.57
N GLU A 82 4.28 6.69 -7.43
CA GLU A 82 5.32 7.14 -8.36
C GLU A 82 6.60 7.60 -7.65
N LEU A 83 6.51 8.14 -6.44
CA LEU A 83 7.69 8.53 -5.64
C LEU A 83 8.40 7.34 -4.98
N SER A 84 7.72 6.19 -4.91
CA SER A 84 8.15 5.01 -4.16
C SER A 84 8.97 4.05 -5.02
N HIS A 85 10.30 4.16 -5.04
CA HIS A 85 11.15 3.28 -5.87
C HIS A 85 12.19 2.45 -5.11
N SER A 86 12.40 2.70 -3.82
CA SER A 86 13.46 2.05 -3.02
C SER A 86 13.08 0.66 -2.49
N PHE A 87 11.84 0.20 -2.72
CA PHE A 87 11.33 -1.08 -2.24
C PHE A 87 10.38 -1.71 -3.26
N LYS A 88 10.17 -3.03 -3.15
CA LYS A 88 9.23 -3.73 -4.04
C LYS A 88 7.79 -3.28 -3.78
N ARG A 89 7.00 -3.17 -4.85
CA ARG A 89 5.60 -2.73 -4.78
C ARG A 89 4.72 -3.75 -5.48
N LEU A 90 3.76 -4.29 -4.75
CA LEU A 90 2.73 -5.18 -5.26
C LEU A 90 1.36 -4.57 -5.02
N CYS A 91 0.55 -4.46 -6.06
CA CYS A 91 -0.87 -4.15 -5.97
C CYS A 91 -1.69 -5.36 -6.40
N LEU A 92 -2.68 -5.74 -5.58
CA LEU A 92 -3.66 -6.77 -5.89
C LEU A 92 -5.01 -6.09 -6.13
N PHE A 93 -5.71 -6.49 -7.20
CA PHE A 93 -7.08 -6.05 -7.48
C PHE A 93 -7.99 -7.24 -7.79
N GLY A 94 -9.27 -7.12 -7.48
CA GLY A 94 -10.30 -8.01 -8.00
C GLY A 94 -10.52 -7.80 -9.52
N SER A 95 -10.94 -8.84 -10.22
CA SER A 95 -11.30 -8.81 -11.65
C SER A 95 -12.51 -7.92 -11.93
N ASP A 96 -13.37 -7.72 -10.94
CA ASP A 96 -14.62 -6.99 -11.06
C ASP A 96 -14.48 -5.51 -10.63
N GLU A 97 -13.27 -5.10 -10.23
CA GLU A 97 -12.95 -3.71 -9.88
C GLU A 97 -12.72 -2.85 -11.14
N ASP A 98 -12.74 -1.53 -10.96
CA ASP A 98 -12.57 -0.58 -12.06
C ASP A 98 -11.20 -0.75 -12.74
N ALA A 99 -11.24 -1.00 -14.05
CA ALA A 99 -10.07 -1.19 -14.87
C ALA A 99 -9.22 0.08 -14.97
N ASP A 100 -9.82 1.28 -14.89
CA ASP A 100 -9.11 2.55 -14.94
C ASP A 100 -8.28 2.76 -13.67
N ILE A 101 -8.82 2.40 -12.50
CA ILE A 101 -8.09 2.39 -11.23
C ILE A 101 -6.89 1.43 -11.36
N THR A 102 -7.14 0.18 -11.73
CA THR A 102 -6.09 -0.83 -11.92
C THR A 102 -4.98 -0.33 -12.88
N ASN A 103 -5.36 0.28 -13.99
CA ASN A 103 -4.44 0.80 -14.99
C ASN A 103 -3.62 1.99 -14.50
N SER A 104 -4.16 2.82 -13.61
CA SER A 104 -3.40 3.91 -12.99
C SER A 104 -2.23 3.36 -12.16
N PHE A 105 -2.45 2.32 -11.36
CA PHE A 105 -1.39 1.69 -10.58
C PHE A 105 -0.36 0.96 -11.45
N ARG A 106 -0.77 0.35 -12.57
CA ARG A 106 0.17 -0.22 -13.55
C ARG A 106 1.13 0.83 -14.09
N LYS A 107 0.65 2.06 -14.36
CA LYS A 107 1.47 3.16 -14.89
C LYS A 107 2.56 3.63 -13.91
N THR A 108 2.37 3.42 -12.60
CA THR A 108 3.39 3.73 -11.58
C THR A 108 4.62 2.81 -11.61
N GLY A 109 4.58 1.73 -12.41
CA GLY A 109 5.63 0.70 -12.46
C GLY A 109 5.60 -0.28 -11.29
N ALA A 110 4.52 -0.31 -10.50
CA ALA A 110 4.30 -1.36 -9.50
C ALA A 110 3.95 -2.69 -10.18
N LYS A 111 4.26 -3.82 -9.52
CA LYS A 111 3.74 -5.13 -9.94
C LYS A 111 2.24 -5.14 -9.64
N VAL A 112 1.41 -5.42 -10.64
CA VAL A 112 -0.05 -5.47 -10.49
C VAL A 112 -0.55 -6.87 -10.85
N GLU A 113 -1.22 -7.53 -9.91
CA GLU A 113 -1.83 -8.85 -10.09
C GLU A 113 -3.34 -8.74 -9.92
N ILE A 114 -4.08 -9.46 -10.78
CA ILE A 114 -5.54 -9.51 -10.74
C ILE A 114 -5.97 -10.87 -10.26
N LEU A 115 -6.88 -10.90 -9.29
CA LEU A 115 -7.49 -12.12 -8.75
C LEU A 115 -8.99 -12.11 -9.04
N PRO A 116 -9.66 -13.28 -9.10
CA PRO A 116 -11.10 -13.33 -9.27
C PRO A 116 -11.87 -12.56 -8.18
N GLY A 117 -13.01 -12.00 -8.55
CA GLY A 117 -13.97 -11.34 -7.66
C GLY A 117 -13.84 -9.81 -7.64
N GLY A 118 -14.59 -9.17 -6.74
CA GLY A 118 -14.52 -7.73 -6.51
C GLY A 118 -13.56 -7.34 -5.38
N HIS A 119 -13.88 -6.24 -4.69
CA HIS A 119 -13.09 -5.66 -3.58
C HIS A 119 -12.74 -6.63 -2.44
N HIS A 120 -13.48 -7.73 -2.29
CA HIS A 120 -13.24 -8.78 -1.28
C HIS A 120 -12.51 -10.02 -1.84
N PHE A 121 -12.12 -10.00 -3.11
CA PHE A 121 -11.38 -11.08 -3.79
C PHE A 121 -12.05 -12.46 -3.69
N ASP A 122 -13.38 -12.51 -3.58
CA ASP A 122 -14.16 -13.74 -3.35
C ASP A 122 -13.62 -14.62 -2.20
N ASN A 123 -13.01 -14.01 -1.18
CA ASN A 123 -12.35 -14.71 -0.07
C ASN A 123 -11.21 -15.64 -0.52
N ALA A 124 -10.54 -15.34 -1.63
CA ALA A 124 -9.42 -16.09 -2.18
C ALA A 124 -8.11 -15.90 -1.37
N TYR A 125 -8.16 -16.11 -0.05
CA TYR A 125 -7.05 -15.85 0.86
C TYR A 125 -5.77 -16.61 0.50
N THR A 126 -5.89 -17.86 0.08
CA THR A 126 -4.74 -18.66 -0.37
C THR A 126 -4.05 -18.03 -1.58
N SER A 127 -4.83 -17.55 -2.55
CA SER A 127 -4.31 -16.87 -3.74
C SER A 127 -3.62 -15.56 -3.38
N ILE A 128 -4.21 -14.78 -2.47
CA ILE A 128 -3.61 -13.55 -1.93
C ILE A 128 -2.25 -13.87 -1.28
N VAL A 129 -2.20 -14.83 -0.36
CA VAL A 129 -0.97 -15.20 0.36
C VAL A 129 0.12 -15.65 -0.62
N ASN A 130 -0.22 -16.49 -1.60
CA ASN A 130 0.74 -16.94 -2.60
C ASN A 130 1.35 -15.76 -3.37
N LYS A 131 0.52 -14.82 -3.84
CA LYS A 131 1.01 -13.62 -4.54
C LYS A 131 1.89 -12.73 -3.68
N VAL A 132 1.58 -12.61 -2.39
CA VAL A 132 2.40 -11.85 -1.42
C VAL A 132 3.77 -12.51 -1.19
N LEU A 133 3.81 -13.85 -1.13
CA LEU A 133 5.05 -14.59 -0.92
C LEU A 133 5.95 -14.63 -2.17
N GLU A 134 5.36 -14.62 -3.37
CA GLU A 134 6.05 -14.57 -4.66
C GLU A 134 6.64 -13.19 -5.01
N ASN A 135 6.37 -12.16 -4.20
CA ASN A 135 6.78 -10.77 -4.46
C ASN A 135 8.28 -10.50 -4.23
#